data_AF-A0A0F9J6N0-F1
#
_entry.id   AF-A0A0F9J6N0-F1
#
_cell.length_a   1.000
_cell.length_b   1.000
_cell.length_c   1.000
_cell.angle_alpha   90.00
_cell.angle_beta   90.00
_cell.angle_gamma   90.00
#
_symmetry.space_group_name_H-M   'P 1'
#
loop_
_entity.id
_entity.type
_entity.pdbx_description
1 polymer ?
#
loop_
_entity_poly.entity_id
_entity_poly.type
_entity_poly.pdbx_seq_one_letter_code
_entity_poly.pdbx_strand_id
1 'polypeptide(L)'
;MLEVGNKFCLKGLHDTAKPPAGRFCLNLVPSDKVQLYGPDTLFFMKEMEELIKPGMFVVEAGTGSGILAMTAYRLEAKVLAYDIYPPAIALARENFKANGLLDKIQLTQRGWSDEDYPGPLADILIANMGKHFFETNSHRAALIIKPGGLIAFSCPVEVCLQPLDFAVEKTAVIPMGTTKMYYLLARRS
;
A
#
# COMPACT_ATOMS: atom_id res chain seq x y z
N MET A 1 -13.20 -17.23 -0.44
CA MET A 1 -13.29 -15.94 0.27
C MET A 1 -12.48 -15.97 1.56
N LEU A 2 -11.78 -14.87 1.90
CA LEU A 2 -10.94 -14.69 3.09
C LEU A 2 -11.32 -13.38 3.78
N GLU A 3 -11.67 -13.40 5.07
CA GLU A 3 -11.94 -12.18 5.83
C GLU A 3 -10.64 -11.55 6.35
N VAL A 4 -10.56 -10.22 6.29
CA VAL A 4 -9.38 -9.44 6.69
C VAL A 4 -9.84 -8.25 7.51
N GLY A 5 -9.37 -8.16 8.76
CA GLY A 5 -9.77 -7.08 9.67
C GLY A 5 -11.26 -7.11 10.00
N ASN A 6 -11.86 -5.95 10.22
CA ASN A 6 -13.29 -5.80 10.50
C ASN A 6 -14.07 -5.37 9.25
N LYS A 7 -13.41 -4.70 8.30
CA LYS A 7 -14.06 -4.06 7.15
C LYS A 7 -13.86 -4.78 5.84
N PHE A 8 -12.89 -5.70 5.73
CA PHE A 8 -12.49 -6.24 4.43
C PHE A 8 -12.69 -7.74 4.28
N CYS A 9 -12.79 -8.16 3.02
CA CYS A 9 -12.63 -9.54 2.61
C CYS A 9 -11.96 -9.59 1.23
N LEU A 10 -11.28 -10.69 0.92
CA LEU A 10 -10.69 -10.98 -0.38
C LEU A 10 -11.39 -12.19 -0.99
N LYS A 11 -11.72 -12.13 -2.28
CA LYS A 11 -12.24 -13.30 -2.99
C LYS A 11 -11.74 -13.35 -4.42
N GLY A 12 -11.60 -14.54 -4.98
CA GLY A 12 -11.27 -14.71 -6.39
C GLY A 12 -12.39 -14.17 -7.28
N LEU A 13 -12.05 -13.72 -8.48
CA LEU A 13 -13.01 -13.12 -9.43
C LEU A 13 -14.24 -13.99 -9.69
N HIS A 14 -14.06 -15.31 -9.74
CA HIS A 14 -15.13 -16.29 -10.02
C HIS A 14 -15.78 -16.86 -8.75
N ASP A 15 -15.40 -16.39 -7.56
CA ASP A 15 -16.02 -16.80 -6.30
C ASP A 15 -17.42 -16.17 -6.18
N THR A 16 -18.44 -17.01 -6.28
CA THR A 16 -19.86 -16.61 -6.21
C THR A 16 -20.37 -16.47 -4.78
N ALA A 17 -19.54 -16.74 -3.76
CA ALA A 17 -19.92 -16.56 -2.37
C ALA A 17 -20.39 -15.11 -2.13
N LYS A 18 -21.49 -15.00 -1.39
CA LYS A 18 -22.07 -13.72 -1.00
C LYS A 18 -21.11 -13.02 -0.02
N PRO A 19 -20.76 -11.74 -0.24
CA PRO A 19 -19.99 -10.96 0.72
C PRO A 19 -20.63 -10.96 2.12
N PRO A 20 -19.84 -11.07 3.21
CA PRO A 20 -20.36 -10.87 4.55
C PRO A 20 -20.96 -9.47 4.70
N ALA A 21 -22.02 -9.35 5.50
CA ALA A 21 -22.69 -8.07 5.70
C ALA A 21 -21.72 -7.02 6.26
N GLY A 22 -21.77 -5.80 5.71
CA GLY A 22 -20.95 -4.68 6.18
C GLY A 22 -19.48 -4.70 5.77
N ARG A 23 -19.03 -5.70 5.00
CA ARG A 23 -17.63 -5.79 4.54
C ARG A 23 -17.47 -5.40 3.07
N PHE A 24 -16.36 -4.74 2.77
CA PHE A 24 -15.87 -4.53 1.42
C PHE A 24 -15.09 -5.77 0.96
N CYS A 25 -15.70 -6.53 0.05
CA CYS A 25 -15.06 -7.69 -0.56
C CYS A 25 -14.39 -7.31 -1.88
N LEU A 26 -13.06 -7.41 -1.91
CA LEU A 26 -12.25 -7.15 -3.10
C LEU A 26 -12.21 -8.40 -3.97
N ASN A 27 -12.62 -8.26 -5.23
CA ASN A 27 -12.52 -9.29 -6.26
C ASN A 27 -11.11 -9.29 -6.86
N LEU A 28 -10.44 -10.44 -6.83
CA LEU A 28 -9.07 -10.58 -7.29
C LEU A 28 -9.00 -11.43 -8.56
N VAL A 29 -8.43 -10.85 -9.59
CA VAL A 29 -8.10 -11.53 -10.84
C VAL A 29 -6.92 -12.47 -10.59
N PRO A 30 -6.98 -13.75 -11.01
CA PRO A 30 -5.87 -14.68 -10.85
C PRO A 30 -4.65 -14.23 -11.66
N SER A 31 -3.45 -14.49 -11.15
CA SER A 31 -2.20 -14.12 -11.80
C SER A 31 -1.10 -15.13 -11.45
N ASP A 32 -0.32 -15.49 -12.47
CA ASP A 32 0.89 -16.32 -12.39
C ASP A 32 2.18 -15.49 -12.39
N LYS A 33 2.11 -14.20 -12.78
CA LYS A 33 3.27 -13.30 -12.95
C LYS A 33 3.54 -12.40 -11.76
N VAL A 34 2.49 -12.08 -11.00
CA VAL A 34 2.51 -11.13 -9.89
C VAL A 34 1.77 -11.76 -8.73
N GLN A 35 2.39 -11.76 -7.56
CA GLN A 35 1.77 -12.22 -6.32
C GLN A 35 0.57 -11.34 -5.97
N LEU A 36 -0.56 -11.96 -5.60
CA LEU A 36 -1.76 -11.21 -5.24
C LEU A 36 -1.65 -10.56 -3.87
N TYR A 37 -1.28 -11.33 -2.85
CA TYR A 37 -1.10 -10.85 -1.49
C TYR A 37 -0.15 -11.77 -0.71
N GLY A 38 0.44 -11.23 0.35
CA GLY A 38 1.19 -11.97 1.37
C GLY A 38 0.68 -11.68 2.78
N PRO A 39 1.27 -12.30 3.82
CA PRO A 39 0.94 -12.02 5.21
C PRO A 39 1.04 -10.54 5.59
N ASP A 40 2.03 -9.85 5.04
CA ASP A 40 2.26 -8.41 5.11
C ASP A 40 1.09 -7.60 4.52
N THR A 41 0.62 -7.97 3.32
CA THR A 41 -0.53 -7.32 2.68
C THR A 41 -1.78 -7.41 3.57
N LEU A 42 -2.08 -8.61 4.09
CA LEU A 42 -3.24 -8.82 4.96
C LEU A 42 -3.14 -8.01 6.25
N PHE A 43 -1.92 -7.82 6.75
CA PHE A 43 -1.68 -7.04 7.95
C PHE A 43 -1.86 -5.54 7.68
N PHE A 44 -1.26 -5.01 6.60
CA PHE A 44 -1.50 -3.65 6.14
C PHE A 44 -2.99 -3.33 6.03
N MET A 45 -3.76 -4.22 5.40
CA MET A 45 -5.21 -4.04 5.26
C MET A 45 -5.91 -3.84 6.60
N LYS A 46 -5.53 -4.59 7.65
CA LYS A 46 -6.12 -4.45 8.99
C LYS A 46 -5.79 -3.11 9.61
N GLU A 47 -4.54 -2.73 9.55
CA GLU A 47 -4.03 -1.53 10.20
C GLU A 47 -4.52 -0.26 9.52
N MET A 48 -4.66 -0.30 8.20
CA MET A 48 -5.24 0.79 7.41
C MET A 48 -6.64 1.17 7.89
N GLU A 49 -7.43 0.24 8.46
CA GLU A 49 -8.75 0.55 9.03
C GLU A 49 -8.70 1.61 10.13
N GLU A 50 -7.58 1.68 10.87
CA GLU A 50 -7.35 2.67 11.92
C GLU A 50 -6.57 3.88 11.41
N LEU A 51 -5.57 3.66 10.55
CA LEU A 51 -4.65 4.70 10.08
C LEU A 51 -5.28 5.64 9.07
N ILE A 52 -6.06 5.11 8.12
CA ILE A 52 -6.67 5.91 7.06
C ILE A 52 -7.97 6.52 7.55
N LYS A 53 -8.06 7.84 7.41
CA LYS A 53 -9.27 8.63 7.63
C LYS A 53 -9.84 9.11 6.29
N PRO A 54 -11.17 9.27 6.18
CA PRO A 54 -11.79 9.83 4.99
C PRO A 54 -11.14 11.14 4.53
N GLY A 55 -10.93 11.28 3.23
CA GLY A 55 -10.36 12.48 2.61
C GLY A 55 -8.83 12.56 2.62
N MET A 56 -8.13 11.65 3.30
CA MET A 56 -6.67 11.56 3.22
C MET A 56 -6.19 11.29 1.80
N PHE A 57 -5.02 11.81 1.45
CA PHE A 57 -4.32 11.47 0.22
C PHE A 57 -3.27 10.38 0.49
N VAL A 58 -3.45 9.23 -0.15
CA VAL A 58 -2.59 8.06 0.00
C VAL A 58 -1.81 7.84 -1.30
N VAL A 59 -0.50 7.66 -1.14
CA VAL A 59 0.38 7.21 -2.22
C VAL A 59 0.79 5.78 -1.94
N GLU A 60 0.62 4.89 -2.91
CA GLU A 60 1.16 3.54 -2.86
C GLU A 60 2.25 3.37 -3.93
N ALA A 61 3.46 3.13 -3.46
CA ALA A 61 4.62 2.82 -4.28
C ALA A 61 4.79 1.30 -4.36
N GLY A 62 4.93 0.76 -5.57
CA GLY A 62 5.01 -0.68 -5.79
C GLY A 62 3.67 -1.38 -5.53
N THR A 63 2.60 -0.90 -6.18
CA THR A 63 1.23 -1.35 -5.91
C THR A 63 0.98 -2.83 -6.21
N GLY A 64 1.80 -3.46 -7.08
CA GLY A 64 1.69 -4.89 -7.37
C GLY A 64 0.30 -5.27 -7.89
N SER A 65 -0.46 -6.01 -7.09
CA SER A 65 -1.84 -6.41 -7.39
C SER A 65 -2.86 -5.27 -7.21
N GLY A 66 -2.51 -4.17 -6.55
CA GLY A 66 -3.41 -3.06 -6.26
C GLY A 66 -4.29 -3.23 -5.03
N ILE A 67 -4.07 -4.26 -4.20
CA ILE A 67 -4.94 -4.54 -3.05
C ILE A 67 -4.93 -3.39 -2.04
N LEU A 68 -3.75 -2.87 -1.66
CA LEU A 68 -3.72 -1.80 -0.66
C LEU A 68 -4.26 -0.49 -1.23
N ALA A 69 -4.01 -0.16 -2.51
CA ALA A 69 -4.68 0.95 -3.18
C ALA A 69 -6.21 0.85 -3.11
N MET A 70 -6.78 -0.33 -3.41
CA MET A 70 -8.23 -0.53 -3.30
C MET A 70 -8.72 -0.44 -1.85
N THR A 71 -7.97 -0.99 -0.90
CA THR A 71 -8.29 -0.87 0.54
C THR A 71 -8.30 0.60 0.99
N ALA A 72 -7.28 1.38 0.64
CA ALA A 72 -7.21 2.81 0.95
C ALA A 72 -8.41 3.56 0.36
N TYR A 73 -8.73 3.31 -0.91
CA TYR A 73 -9.87 3.93 -1.57
C TYR A 73 -11.21 3.59 -0.88
N ARG A 74 -11.40 2.32 -0.48
CA ARG A 74 -12.60 1.87 0.24
C ARG A 74 -12.71 2.47 1.65
N LEU A 75 -11.61 2.97 2.21
CA LEU A 75 -11.58 3.78 3.43
C LEU A 75 -11.73 5.29 3.14
N GLU A 76 -12.22 5.64 1.95
CA GLU A 76 -12.54 7.00 1.51
C GLU A 76 -11.31 7.90 1.36
N ALA A 77 -10.12 7.31 1.16
CA ALA A 77 -8.95 8.05 0.74
C ALA A 77 -8.95 8.32 -0.77
N LYS A 78 -8.27 9.38 -1.16
CA LYS A 78 -7.83 9.59 -2.55
C LYS A 78 -6.52 8.85 -2.75
N VAL A 79 -6.38 8.13 -3.87
CA VAL A 79 -5.26 7.19 -4.05
C VAL A 79 -4.51 7.46 -5.36
N LEU A 80 -3.19 7.61 -5.24
CA LEU A 80 -2.23 7.51 -6.33
C LEU A 80 -1.39 6.26 -6.13
N ALA A 81 -1.53 5.28 -7.01
CA ALA A 81 -0.78 4.04 -7.01
C ALA A 81 0.18 3.98 -8.20
N TYR A 82 1.36 3.41 -7.99
CA TYR A 82 2.28 3.16 -9.09
C TYR A 82 3.11 1.90 -8.91
N ASP A 83 3.58 1.37 -10.04
CA ASP A 83 4.53 0.27 -10.13
C ASP A 83 5.43 0.47 -11.36
N ILE A 84 6.65 -0.05 -11.30
CA ILE A 84 7.58 -0.04 -12.44
C ILE A 84 7.34 -1.22 -13.37
N TYR A 85 6.80 -2.33 -12.84
CA TYR A 85 6.68 -3.59 -13.55
C TYR A 85 5.39 -3.64 -14.38
N PRO A 86 5.45 -3.71 -15.72
CA PRO A 86 4.26 -3.64 -16.56
C PRO A 86 3.19 -4.69 -16.27
N PRO A 87 3.53 -5.97 -15.97
CA PRO A 87 2.54 -6.96 -15.55
C PRO A 87 1.82 -6.62 -14.24
N ALA A 88 2.47 -5.93 -13.30
CA ALA A 88 1.80 -5.43 -12.09
C ALA A 88 0.81 -4.31 -12.43
N ILE A 89 1.20 -3.36 -13.29
CA ILE A 89 0.29 -2.32 -13.78
C ILE A 89 -0.93 -2.92 -14.48
N ALA A 90 -0.74 -3.95 -15.31
CA ALA A 90 -1.83 -4.65 -15.97
C ALA A 90 -2.76 -5.33 -14.94
N LEU A 91 -2.20 -6.07 -13.99
CA LEU A 91 -2.99 -6.75 -12.95
C LEU A 91 -3.75 -5.79 -12.05
N ALA A 92 -3.09 -4.73 -11.55
CA ALA A 92 -3.74 -3.69 -10.74
C ALA A 92 -4.91 -3.06 -11.50
N ARG A 93 -4.71 -2.75 -12.79
CA ARG A 93 -5.78 -2.21 -13.65
C ARG A 93 -6.97 -3.16 -13.79
N GLU A 94 -6.70 -4.45 -13.99
CA GLU A 94 -7.75 -5.47 -14.07
C GLU A 94 -8.50 -5.66 -12.75
N ASN A 95 -7.78 -5.67 -11.62
CA ASN A 95 -8.37 -5.69 -10.29
C ASN A 95 -9.22 -4.45 -10.03
N PHE A 96 -8.74 -3.25 -10.39
CA PHE A 96 -9.52 -2.03 -10.24
C PHE A 96 -10.80 -2.11 -11.07
N LYS A 97 -10.71 -2.59 -12.31
CA LYS A 97 -11.88 -2.81 -13.16
C LYS A 97 -12.86 -3.81 -12.55
N ALA A 98 -12.38 -4.95 -12.04
CA ALA A 98 -13.21 -5.99 -11.39
C ALA A 98 -13.93 -5.50 -10.12
N ASN A 99 -13.47 -4.40 -9.54
CA ASN A 99 -14.04 -3.78 -8.35
C ASN A 99 -14.80 -2.47 -8.62
N GLY A 100 -14.91 -2.05 -9.88
CA GLY A 100 -15.55 -0.79 -10.27
C GLY A 100 -14.76 0.47 -9.90
N LEU A 101 -13.43 0.33 -9.78
CA LEU A 101 -12.50 1.35 -9.28
C LEU A 101 -11.53 1.88 -10.33
N LEU A 102 -11.64 1.45 -11.60
CA LEU A 102 -10.68 1.79 -12.66
C LEU A 102 -10.46 3.31 -12.83
N ASP A 103 -11.54 4.09 -12.80
CA ASP A 103 -11.49 5.55 -12.94
C ASP A 103 -11.48 6.29 -11.58
N LYS A 104 -11.29 5.54 -10.49
CA LYS A 104 -11.36 6.05 -9.12
C LYS A 104 -10.00 6.11 -8.43
N ILE A 105 -9.08 5.25 -8.85
CA ILE A 105 -7.71 5.18 -8.35
C ILE A 105 -6.79 5.59 -9.49
N GLN A 106 -5.93 6.59 -9.26
CA GLN A 106 -4.94 6.97 -10.25
C GLN A 106 -3.83 5.92 -10.28
N LEU A 107 -3.61 5.31 -11.44
CA LEU A 107 -2.58 4.28 -11.65
C LEU A 107 -1.59 4.74 -12.71
N THR A 108 -0.31 4.80 -12.35
CA THR A 108 0.76 5.20 -13.28
C THR A 108 1.87 4.16 -13.29
N GLN A 109 2.42 3.88 -14.47
CA GLN A 109 3.65 3.09 -14.57
C GLN A 109 4.84 4.03 -14.33
N ARG A 110 5.53 3.87 -13.21
CA ARG A 110 6.70 4.68 -12.83
C ARG A 110 7.53 4.00 -11.75
N GLY A 111 8.81 4.32 -11.72
CA GLY A 111 9.75 3.89 -10.70
C GLY A 111 9.68 4.75 -9.43
N TRP A 112 10.15 4.17 -8.32
CA TRP A 112 10.39 4.93 -7.08
C TRP A 112 11.36 6.09 -7.31
N SER A 113 12.36 5.89 -8.18
CA SER A 113 13.44 6.84 -8.48
C SER A 113 13.08 7.96 -9.47
N ASP A 114 11.88 7.97 -10.06
CA ASP A 114 11.49 8.92 -11.11
C ASP A 114 11.21 10.31 -10.52
N GLU A 115 12.04 11.31 -10.83
CA GLU A 115 12.10 12.64 -10.17
C GLU A 115 10.80 13.46 -10.23
N ASP A 116 9.90 13.16 -11.15
CA ASP A 116 8.67 13.90 -11.43
C ASP A 116 7.46 13.36 -10.67
N TYR A 117 7.47 13.43 -9.33
CA TYR A 117 6.30 13.05 -8.55
C TYR A 117 5.06 13.86 -8.98
N PRO A 118 4.00 13.23 -9.51
CA PRO A 118 2.93 13.94 -10.21
C PRO A 118 1.75 14.33 -9.29
N GLY A 119 1.86 14.03 -7.98
CA GLY A 119 0.75 14.18 -7.02
C GLY A 119 0.94 15.33 -6.03
N PRO A 120 -0.10 15.67 -5.25
CA PRO A 120 0.05 16.49 -4.06
C PRO A 120 0.76 15.71 -2.95
N LEU A 121 1.31 16.40 -1.95
CA LEU A 121 1.89 15.73 -0.78
C LEU A 121 0.87 14.82 -0.09
N ALA A 122 1.30 13.62 0.26
CA ALA A 122 0.51 12.55 0.84
C ALA A 122 0.42 12.65 2.37
N ASP A 123 -0.74 12.27 2.90
CA ASP A 123 -0.93 12.02 4.32
C ASP A 123 -0.31 10.68 4.72
N ILE A 124 -0.38 9.68 3.82
CA ILE A 124 0.23 8.37 4.01
C ILE A 124 0.94 7.93 2.73
N LEU A 125 2.19 7.48 2.88
CA LEU A 125 2.95 6.78 1.86
C LEU A 125 3.07 5.30 2.26
N ILE A 126 2.54 4.43 1.42
CA ILE A 126 2.66 2.97 1.55
C ILE A 126 3.73 2.50 0.57
N ALA A 127 4.72 1.76 1.08
CA ALA A 127 5.81 1.19 0.30
C ALA A 127 6.04 -0.26 0.75
N ASN A 128 5.16 -1.17 0.34
CA ASN A 128 5.28 -2.59 0.67
C ASN A 128 6.24 -3.29 -0.31
N MET A 129 7.51 -2.86 -0.30
CA MET A 129 8.57 -3.34 -1.17
C MET A 129 9.81 -3.69 -0.33
N GLY A 130 10.63 -4.63 -0.80
CA GLY A 130 11.84 -5.05 -0.07
C GLY A 130 12.77 -3.86 0.26
N LYS A 131 13.42 -3.91 1.44
CA LYS A 131 14.21 -2.80 2.04
C LYS A 131 15.14 -2.05 1.09
N HIS A 132 15.79 -2.72 0.15
CA HIS A 132 16.78 -2.11 -0.75
C HIS A 132 16.24 -0.89 -1.52
N PHE A 133 14.94 -0.90 -1.83
CA PHE A 133 14.29 0.22 -2.51
C PHE A 133 14.13 1.44 -1.62
N PHE A 134 13.91 1.23 -0.31
CA PHE A 134 13.73 2.33 0.62
C PHE A 134 15.07 2.97 1.02
N GLU A 135 16.14 2.18 1.19
CA GLU A 135 17.46 2.72 1.60
C GLU A 135 18.08 3.63 0.56
N THR A 136 18.18 3.16 -0.68
CA THR A 136 18.97 3.82 -1.72
C THR A 136 18.36 5.16 -2.17
N ASN A 137 17.12 5.42 -1.76
CA ASN A 137 16.30 6.52 -2.26
C ASN A 137 15.36 7.08 -1.19
N SER A 138 15.69 6.90 0.09
CA SER A 138 14.82 7.31 1.20
C SER A 138 14.45 8.78 1.09
N HIS A 139 15.41 9.65 0.74
CA HIS A 139 15.26 11.12 0.60
C HIS A 139 14.08 11.52 -0.28
N ARG A 140 13.69 10.66 -1.23
CA ARG A 140 12.55 10.87 -2.13
C ARG A 140 11.21 10.83 -1.42
N ALA A 141 11.10 10.12 -0.30
CA ALA A 141 9.90 10.13 0.52
C ALA A 141 9.54 11.55 0.99
N ALA A 142 10.52 12.42 1.24
CA ALA A 142 10.29 13.83 1.62
C ALA A 142 9.62 14.67 0.53
N LEU A 143 9.76 14.27 -0.75
CA LEU A 143 9.10 14.92 -1.89
C LEU A 143 7.64 14.49 -2.01
N ILE A 144 7.27 13.37 -1.41
CA ILE A 144 5.96 12.73 -1.54
C ILE A 144 5.11 12.95 -0.30
N ILE A 145 5.69 12.94 0.91
CA ILE A 145 4.94 12.97 2.17
C ILE A 145 4.81 14.39 2.74
N LYS A 146 3.65 14.70 3.32
CA LYS A 146 3.47 15.92 4.14
C LYS A 146 4.35 15.86 5.40
N PRO A 147 4.77 17.02 5.95
CA PRO A 147 5.29 17.07 7.31
C PRO A 147 4.28 16.47 8.30
N GLY A 148 4.72 15.55 9.15
CA GLY A 148 3.86 14.81 10.07
C GLY A 148 3.04 13.67 9.43
N GLY A 149 3.19 13.43 8.13
CA GLY A 149 2.59 12.29 7.44
C GLY A 149 3.23 10.96 7.83
N LEU A 150 2.52 9.88 7.51
CA LEU A 150 2.92 8.52 7.86
C LEU A 150 3.58 7.81 6.68
N ILE A 151 4.72 7.19 6.91
CA ILE A 151 5.31 6.25 5.96
C ILE A 151 5.13 4.84 6.53
N ALA A 152 4.57 3.93 5.74
CA ALA A 152 4.28 2.57 6.15
C ALA A 152 4.93 1.57 5.18
N PHE A 153 5.79 0.70 5.69
CA PHE A 153 6.49 -0.35 4.92
C PHE A 153 6.65 -1.63 5.75
N SER A 154 6.87 -2.75 5.07
CA SER A 154 7.27 -4.00 5.71
C SER A 154 8.73 -4.31 5.39
N CYS A 155 9.48 -4.81 6.38
CA CYS A 155 10.83 -5.36 6.15
C CYS A 155 11.16 -6.49 7.14
N PRO A 156 12.00 -7.46 6.74
CA PRO A 156 12.60 -8.43 7.67
C PRO A 156 13.29 -7.75 8.86
N VAL A 157 13.22 -8.33 10.07
CA VAL A 157 13.66 -7.66 11.32
C VAL A 157 15.12 -7.22 11.31
N GLU A 158 16.02 -8.07 10.83
CA GLU A 158 17.48 -7.87 10.79
C GLU A 158 17.86 -6.67 9.90
N VAL A 159 16.97 -6.40 8.97
CA VAL A 159 17.12 -5.51 7.84
C VAL A 159 16.71 -4.09 8.30
N CYS A 160 15.68 -3.93 9.12
CA CYS A 160 15.19 -2.62 9.58
C CYS A 160 16.01 -1.93 10.69
N LEU A 161 17.11 -2.53 11.14
CA LEU A 161 17.99 -1.98 12.19
C LEU A 161 19.06 -1.01 11.64
N GLN A 162 19.08 -0.76 10.32
CA GLN A 162 20.03 0.18 9.72
C GLN A 162 19.48 1.60 9.70
N PRO A 163 20.33 2.63 9.87
CA PRO A 163 19.90 4.01 9.90
C PRO A 163 19.27 4.43 8.57
N LEU A 164 18.09 5.05 8.65
CA LEU A 164 17.41 5.70 7.53
C LEU A 164 17.78 7.18 7.54
N ASP A 165 17.86 7.83 6.37
CA ASP A 165 18.12 9.28 6.27
C ASP A 165 16.94 10.17 6.72
N PHE A 166 15.93 9.59 7.39
CA PHE A 166 14.74 10.28 7.89
C PHE A 166 14.74 10.34 9.41
N ALA A 167 14.38 11.51 9.96
CA ALA A 167 14.10 11.64 11.37
C ALA A 167 12.79 10.93 11.72
N VAL A 168 12.87 9.82 12.45
CA VAL A 168 11.73 9.02 12.90
C VAL A 168 11.41 9.37 14.35
N GLU A 169 10.23 9.94 14.62
CA GLU A 169 9.81 10.24 16.01
C GLU A 169 9.05 9.10 16.69
N LYS A 170 8.40 8.22 15.92
CA LYS A 170 7.63 7.11 16.46
C LYS A 170 7.67 5.93 15.50
N THR A 171 8.19 4.81 15.99
CA THR A 171 8.08 3.50 15.35
C THR A 171 7.02 2.70 16.09
N ALA A 172 5.90 2.40 15.44
CA ALA A 172 5.14 1.23 15.84
C ALA A 172 5.73 0.05 15.06
N VAL A 173 6.17 -0.96 15.82
CA VAL A 173 6.78 -2.17 15.28
C VAL A 173 5.86 -3.31 15.62
N ILE A 174 5.22 -3.90 14.62
CA ILE A 174 4.31 -5.02 14.85
C ILE A 174 4.97 -6.31 14.37
N PRO A 175 5.30 -7.25 15.28
CA PRO A 175 5.92 -8.52 14.91
C PRO A 175 4.98 -9.38 14.06
N MET A 176 5.49 -9.91 12.94
CA MET A 176 4.82 -10.85 12.06
C MET A 176 5.75 -12.03 11.74
N GLY A 177 5.97 -12.92 12.72
CA GLY A 177 6.98 -13.97 12.58
C GLY A 177 8.39 -13.36 12.47
N THR A 178 9.06 -13.56 11.33
CA THR A 178 10.40 -13.00 11.03
C THR A 178 10.36 -11.62 10.35
N THR A 179 9.18 -11.07 10.07
CA THR A 179 8.99 -9.74 9.46
C THR A 179 8.47 -8.76 10.51
N LYS A 180 8.85 -7.49 10.41
CA LYS A 180 8.28 -6.40 11.21
C LYS A 180 7.68 -5.35 10.28
N MET A 181 6.51 -4.86 10.65
CA MET A 181 5.92 -3.68 10.04
C MET A 181 6.47 -2.43 10.72
N TYR A 182 6.78 -1.40 9.94
CA TYR A 182 7.26 -0.14 10.46
C TYR A 182 6.35 0.98 10.00
N TYR A 183 5.96 1.78 10.98
CA TYR A 183 5.35 3.07 10.77
C TYR A 183 6.37 4.12 11.16
N LEU A 184 6.73 5.00 10.23
CA LEU A 184 7.61 6.13 10.51
C LEU A 184 6.82 7.42 10.38
N LEU A 185 6.88 8.26 11.40
CA LEU A 185 6.45 9.65 11.29
C LEU A 185 7.51 10.45 10.53
N ALA A 186 7.11 11.11 9.45
CA ALA A 186 8.00 11.96 8.67
C ALA A 186 8.17 13.34 9.33
N ARG A 187 9.39 13.67 9.77
CA ARG A 187 9.81 15.06 10.05
C ARG A 187 10.57 15.63 8.86
N ARG A 188 10.34 16.91 8.53
CA ARG A 188 11.29 17.68 7.70
C ARG A 188 12.39 18.21 8.61
N SER A 189 13.65 18.05 8.21
CA SER A 189 14.78 18.84 8.73
C SER A 189 14.74 20.25 8.18
#